data_AF-A0A0J1IPK5-F1
#
_entry.id   AF-A0A0J1IPK5-F1
#
_cell.length_a   1.000
_cell.length_b   1.000
_cell.length_c   1.000
_cell.angle_alpha   90.00
_cell.angle_beta   90.00
_cell.angle_gamma   90.00
#
_symmetry.space_group_name_H-M   'P 1'
#
loop_
_entity.id
_entity.type
_entity.pdbx_description
1 polymer ?
#
loop_
_entity_poly.entity_id
_entity_poly.type
_entity_poly.pdbx_seq_one_letter_code
_entity_poly.pdbx_strand_id
1 'polypeptide(L)'
;MLSIQSKELTIKEENSKLLSVKEAAEYINEGPGVVRNWLRELKTLIPVIIGENGYRYFDQKSLDILVKVKQMRNEKQMSLRQIEDELTSPLPSIPIAAEATEKILQDLQTIKEELELQKNFNQVLVQQLKKQQEHIEFQQEHIASQERKITLLENPIVLKEKEEQYYAKSRKKKLADLNERETKEKKSGFIRLFSYR
;
A
#
# COMPACT_ATOMS: atom_id res chain seq x y z
N MET A 1 44.50 -9.00 -77.44
CA MET A 1 45.60 -9.60 -76.67
C MET A 1 45.63 -8.94 -75.30
N LEU A 2 45.80 -9.75 -74.24
CA LEU A 2 46.45 -9.48 -72.95
C LEU A 2 46.92 -8.02 -72.74
N SER A 3 46.69 -7.36 -71.62
CA SER A 3 47.22 -7.74 -70.31
C SER A 3 46.98 -6.58 -69.33
N ILE A 4 46.49 -6.88 -68.13
CA ILE A 4 46.98 -6.43 -66.83
C ILE A 4 47.42 -4.95 -66.72
N GLN A 5 46.65 -4.17 -65.96
CA GLN A 5 47.20 -3.22 -64.99
C GLN A 5 46.15 -2.89 -63.90
N SER A 6 45.74 -3.93 -63.17
CA SER A 6 45.29 -3.81 -61.79
C SER A 6 46.51 -3.46 -60.93
N LYS A 7 46.87 -2.18 -60.94
CA LYS A 7 48.02 -1.65 -60.23
C LYS A 7 47.54 -0.97 -58.94
N GLU A 8 47.87 -1.65 -57.84
CA GLU A 8 48.21 -1.06 -56.54
C GLU A 8 47.05 -0.44 -55.73
N LEU A 9 46.18 -1.31 -55.22
CA LEU A 9 45.58 -1.13 -53.89
C LEU A 9 45.98 -2.33 -53.04
N THR A 10 47.26 -2.42 -52.76
CA THR A 10 47.79 -3.37 -51.78
C THR A 10 48.63 -2.57 -50.79
N ILE A 11 48.45 -2.91 -49.52
CA ILE A 11 49.30 -2.55 -48.39
C ILE A 11 48.92 -1.24 -47.66
N LYS A 12 47.81 -1.31 -46.92
CA LYS A 12 47.72 -0.78 -45.54
C LYS A 12 47.12 -1.85 -44.62
N GLU A 13 47.56 -3.09 -44.75
CA GLU A 13 47.39 -4.13 -43.73
C GLU A 13 48.63 -4.10 -42.82
N GLU A 14 48.81 -2.99 -42.09
CA GLU A 14 49.83 -2.92 -41.06
C GLU A 14 49.23 -3.42 -39.74
N ASN A 15 49.52 -4.67 -39.41
CA ASN A 15 49.50 -5.27 -38.08
C ASN A 15 48.13 -5.48 -37.39
N SER A 16 47.23 -6.28 -37.96
CA SER A 16 46.19 -6.95 -37.17
C SER A 16 46.79 -8.13 -36.38
N LYS A 17 47.63 -7.82 -35.39
CA LYS A 17 48.14 -8.83 -34.46
C LYS A 17 46.94 -9.37 -33.65
N LEU A 18 46.42 -10.49 -34.10
CA LEU A 18 45.36 -11.23 -33.43
C LEU A 18 45.86 -11.68 -32.06
N LEU A 19 45.30 -11.09 -31.00
CA LEU A 19 45.72 -11.34 -29.63
C LEU A 19 44.96 -12.54 -29.07
N SER A 20 45.69 -13.43 -28.40
CA SER A 20 45.07 -14.53 -27.65
C SER A 20 44.33 -14.00 -26.42
N VAL A 21 43.40 -14.78 -25.85
CA VAL A 21 42.71 -14.47 -24.58
C VAL A 21 43.68 -14.03 -23.48
N LYS A 22 44.87 -14.64 -23.42
CA LYS A 22 45.88 -14.29 -22.41
C LYS A 22 46.49 -12.90 -22.67
N GLU A 23 46.84 -12.62 -23.90
CA GLU A 23 47.45 -11.35 -24.29
C GLU A 23 46.42 -10.20 -24.25
N ALA A 24 45.16 -10.48 -24.61
CA ALA A 24 44.05 -9.54 -24.47
C ALA A 24 43.75 -9.21 -23.00
N ALA A 25 43.85 -10.20 -22.11
CA ALA A 25 43.69 -10.00 -20.67
C ALA A 25 44.82 -9.12 -20.09
N GLU A 26 46.07 -9.36 -20.52
CA GLU A 26 47.22 -8.51 -20.18
C GLU A 26 47.05 -7.08 -20.71
N TYR A 27 46.58 -6.91 -21.95
CA TYR A 27 46.32 -5.60 -22.55
C TYR A 27 45.29 -4.77 -21.76
N ILE A 28 44.28 -5.43 -21.20
CA ILE A 28 43.17 -4.79 -20.47
C ILE A 28 43.45 -4.75 -18.96
N ASN A 29 44.59 -5.28 -18.50
CA ASN A 29 44.94 -5.42 -17.09
C ASN A 29 43.83 -6.13 -16.27
N GLU A 30 43.26 -7.20 -16.83
CA GLU A 30 42.22 -8.00 -16.18
C GLU A 30 42.63 -9.48 -16.16
N GLY A 31 42.03 -10.28 -15.28
CA GLY A 31 42.31 -11.71 -15.22
C GLY A 31 41.78 -12.44 -16.46
N PRO A 32 42.51 -13.44 -17.02
CA PRO A 32 42.00 -14.26 -18.13
C PRO A 32 40.66 -14.94 -17.84
N GLY A 33 40.36 -15.23 -16.57
CA GLY A 33 39.07 -15.75 -16.13
C GLY A 33 37.91 -14.75 -16.26
N VAL A 34 38.17 -13.46 -16.02
CA VAL A 34 37.19 -12.37 -16.14
C VAL A 34 36.83 -12.15 -17.60
N VAL A 35 37.83 -12.13 -18.49
CA VAL A 35 37.63 -12.02 -19.94
C VAL A 35 36.81 -13.20 -20.47
N ARG A 36 37.08 -14.44 -20.03
CA ARG A 36 36.25 -15.61 -20.38
C ARG A 36 34.82 -15.49 -19.84
N ASN A 37 34.63 -14.91 -18.66
CA ASN A 37 33.31 -14.67 -18.10
C ASN A 37 32.53 -13.67 -18.96
N TRP A 38 33.16 -12.54 -19.34
CA TRP A 38 32.55 -11.56 -20.23
C TRP A 38 32.23 -12.15 -21.61
N LEU A 39 33.09 -13.01 -22.16
CA LEU A 39 32.78 -13.76 -23.37
C LEU A 39 31.58 -14.70 -23.24
N ARG A 40 31.25 -15.17 -22.03
CA ARG A 40 30.10 -16.05 -21.79
C ARG A 40 28.81 -15.26 -21.65
N GLU A 41 28.87 -14.10 -21.01
CA GLU A 41 27.71 -13.23 -20.80
C GLU A 41 27.43 -12.35 -22.03
N LEU A 42 28.45 -11.77 -22.65
CA LEU A 42 28.37 -10.82 -23.79
C LEU A 42 28.64 -11.50 -25.15
N LYS A 43 28.24 -12.77 -25.31
CA LYS A 43 28.62 -13.69 -26.42
C LYS A 43 28.44 -13.10 -27.82
N THR A 44 27.36 -12.37 -28.04
CA THR A 44 26.96 -11.83 -29.35
C THR A 44 27.60 -10.47 -29.63
N LEU A 45 28.12 -9.80 -28.59
CA LEU A 45 28.60 -8.43 -28.66
C LEU A 45 30.10 -8.32 -28.86
N ILE A 46 30.86 -9.30 -28.36
CA ILE A 46 32.32 -9.33 -28.54
C ILE A 46 32.63 -10.19 -29.76
N PRO A 47 33.08 -9.60 -30.89
CA PRO A 47 33.47 -10.38 -32.05
C PRO A 47 34.71 -11.21 -31.72
N VAL A 48 34.72 -12.49 -32.09
CA VAL A 48 35.83 -13.41 -31.84
C VAL A 48 36.12 -14.20 -33.10
N ILE A 49 37.40 -14.34 -33.43
CA ILE A 49 37.87 -15.17 -34.53
C ILE A 49 38.34 -16.50 -33.96
N ILE A 50 37.81 -17.61 -34.47
CA ILE A 50 38.26 -18.95 -34.10
C ILE A 50 39.34 -19.35 -35.10
N GLY A 51 40.59 -19.50 -34.63
CA GLY A 51 41.68 -19.95 -35.49
C GLY A 51 41.64 -21.46 -35.72
N GLU A 52 42.44 -21.95 -36.66
CA GLU A 52 42.51 -23.37 -37.06
C GLU A 52 42.80 -24.32 -35.88
N ASN A 53 43.48 -23.81 -34.86
CA ASN A 53 43.85 -24.54 -33.64
C ASN A 53 42.71 -24.63 -32.60
N GLY A 54 41.50 -24.15 -32.93
CA GLY A 54 40.34 -24.08 -32.01
C GLY A 54 40.42 -22.97 -30.95
N TYR A 55 41.51 -22.20 -30.92
CA TYR A 55 41.68 -21.07 -30.02
C TYR A 55 40.96 -19.81 -30.51
N ARG A 56 40.55 -18.98 -29.54
CA ARG A 56 39.86 -17.71 -29.76
C ARG A 56 40.85 -16.56 -29.81
N TYR A 57 40.75 -15.77 -30.86
CA TYR A 57 41.56 -14.59 -31.09
C TYR A 57 40.70 -13.34 -31.16
N PHE A 58 41.28 -12.24 -30.69
CA PHE A 58 40.65 -10.93 -30.63
C PHE A 58 41.30 -10.01 -31.66
N ASP A 59 40.45 -9.34 -32.42
CA ASP A 59 40.86 -8.24 -33.29
C ASP A 59 40.81 -6.92 -32.50
N GLN A 60 41.33 -5.84 -33.08
CA GLN A 60 41.35 -4.52 -32.46
C GLN A 60 39.94 -4.07 -32.04
N LYS A 61 38.92 -4.31 -32.87
CA LYS A 61 37.51 -3.98 -32.55
C LYS A 61 37.02 -4.71 -31.30
N SER A 62 37.44 -5.96 -31.12
CA SER A 62 37.08 -6.77 -29.97
C SER A 62 37.75 -6.24 -28.69
N LEU A 63 38.99 -5.77 -28.80
CA LEU A 63 39.71 -5.16 -27.68
C LEU A 63 39.08 -3.83 -27.27
N ASP A 64 38.70 -2.99 -28.23
CA ASP A 64 38.03 -1.71 -27.94
C ASP A 64 36.72 -1.92 -27.18
N ILE A 65 35.95 -2.95 -27.56
CA ILE A 65 34.73 -3.36 -26.84
C ILE A 65 35.06 -3.82 -25.41
N LEU A 66 36.09 -4.65 -25.23
CA LEU A 66 36.49 -5.12 -23.91
C LEU A 66 36.99 -3.98 -23.01
N VAL A 67 37.68 -2.97 -23.56
CA VAL A 67 38.07 -1.75 -22.84
C VAL A 67 36.84 -0.95 -22.42
N LYS A 68 35.86 -0.81 -23.32
CA LYS A 68 34.59 -0.13 -23.00
C LYS A 68 33.84 -0.85 -21.88
N VAL A 69 33.77 -2.19 -21.93
CA VAL A 69 33.17 -3.03 -20.87
C VAL A 69 33.89 -2.81 -19.54
N LYS A 70 35.23 -2.75 -19.53
CA LYS A 70 36.01 -2.46 -18.34
C LYS A 70 35.68 -1.08 -17.76
N GLN A 71 35.65 -0.04 -18.58
CA GLN A 71 35.31 1.31 -18.14
C GLN A 71 33.92 1.36 -17.52
N MET A 72 32.92 0.79 -18.19
CA MET A 72 31.54 0.76 -17.68
C MET A 72 31.39 -0.03 -16.37
N ARG A 73 32.15 -1.11 -16.21
CA ARG A 73 32.16 -1.87 -14.96
C ARG A 73 32.83 -1.11 -13.82
N ASN A 74 33.96 -0.46 -14.08
CA ASN A 74 34.76 0.16 -13.01
C ASN A 74 34.28 1.57 -12.65
N GLU A 75 33.94 2.39 -13.65
CA GLU A 75 33.55 3.79 -13.47
C GLU A 75 32.07 3.91 -13.10
N LYS A 76 31.19 3.16 -13.78
CA LYS A 76 29.73 3.27 -13.60
C LYS A 76 29.15 2.16 -12.71
N GLN A 77 29.97 1.20 -12.24
CA GLN A 77 29.54 0.06 -11.40
C GLN A 77 28.32 -0.69 -11.98
N MET A 78 28.21 -0.73 -13.31
CA MET A 78 27.06 -1.32 -13.98
C MET A 78 27.13 -2.85 -13.96
N SER A 79 25.96 -3.48 -13.86
CA SER A 79 25.84 -4.93 -13.98
C SER A 79 26.13 -5.37 -15.42
N LEU A 80 26.57 -6.63 -15.60
CA LEU A 80 26.88 -7.17 -16.93
C LEU A 80 25.67 -7.15 -17.88
N ARG A 81 24.44 -7.26 -17.36
CA ARG A 81 23.20 -7.12 -18.15
C ARG A 81 22.96 -5.69 -18.63
N GLN A 82 23.15 -4.70 -17.76
CA GLN A 82 23.05 -3.28 -18.15
C GLN A 82 24.10 -2.91 -19.20
N ILE A 83 25.31 -3.49 -19.08
CA ILE A 83 26.36 -3.35 -20.08
C ILE A 83 25.93 -3.99 -21.42
N GLU A 84 25.30 -5.17 -21.40
CA GLU A 84 24.76 -5.82 -22.59
C GLU A 84 23.71 -4.95 -23.29
N ASP A 85 22.78 -4.38 -22.52
CA ASP A 85 21.72 -3.49 -23.03
C ASP A 85 22.31 -2.22 -23.67
N GLU A 86 23.29 -1.59 -23.02
CA GLU A 86 23.98 -0.37 -23.52
C GLU A 86 24.82 -0.64 -24.79
N LEU A 87 25.39 -1.84 -24.93
CA LEU A 87 26.13 -2.22 -26.14
C LEU A 87 25.21 -2.64 -27.30
N THR A 88 24.12 -3.35 -27.00
CA THR A 88 23.17 -3.86 -28.01
C THR A 88 22.30 -2.75 -28.56
N SER A 89 21.96 -1.79 -27.70
CA SER A 89 21.24 -0.60 -28.05
C SER A 89 22.22 0.57 -28.04
N PRO A 90 22.98 0.81 -29.12
CA PRO A 90 23.43 2.16 -29.43
C PRO A 90 22.19 2.92 -29.91
N LEU A 91 21.12 2.95 -29.11
CA LEU A 91 20.12 3.97 -29.28
C LEU A 91 20.93 5.25 -29.28
N PRO A 92 20.72 6.17 -30.23
CA PRO A 92 21.20 7.52 -29.99
C PRO A 92 20.74 7.83 -28.58
N SER A 93 21.63 8.40 -27.78
CA SER A 93 21.16 9.36 -26.80
C SER A 93 20.31 10.34 -27.58
N ILE A 94 19.04 9.99 -27.83
CA ILE A 94 17.99 10.95 -27.98
C ILE A 94 18.24 11.74 -26.71
N PRO A 95 18.63 13.03 -26.80
CA PRO A 95 18.56 13.84 -25.63
C PRO A 95 17.08 13.72 -25.26
N ILE A 96 16.78 12.86 -24.27
CA ILE A 96 15.57 13.01 -23.49
C ILE A 96 15.72 14.46 -23.09
N ALA A 97 14.93 15.33 -23.74
CA ALA A 97 15.14 16.76 -23.66
C ALA A 97 15.36 17.03 -22.18
N ALA A 98 16.53 17.55 -21.78
CA ALA A 98 16.88 17.62 -20.36
C ALA A 98 15.76 18.32 -19.56
N GLU A 99 15.05 19.20 -20.25
CA GLU A 99 13.80 19.85 -19.89
C GLU A 99 12.62 18.90 -19.55
N ALA A 100 12.41 17.81 -20.30
CA ALA A 100 11.38 16.80 -20.00
C ALA A 100 11.73 16.00 -18.74
N THR A 101 13.00 15.62 -18.54
CA THR A 101 13.44 14.99 -17.29
C THR A 101 13.38 15.93 -16.10
N GLU A 102 13.70 17.21 -16.29
CA GLU A 102 13.62 18.24 -15.24
C GLU A 102 12.16 18.53 -14.86
N LYS A 103 11.26 18.63 -15.84
CA LYS A 103 9.81 18.74 -15.59
C LYS A 103 9.27 17.54 -14.82
N ILE A 104 9.67 16.32 -15.20
CA ILE A 104 9.27 15.11 -14.47
C ILE A 104 9.80 15.15 -13.02
N LEU A 105 11.03 15.61 -12.79
CA LEU A 105 11.58 15.74 -11.44
C LEU A 105 10.83 16.80 -10.62
N GLN A 106 10.48 17.93 -11.21
CA GLN A 106 9.65 18.96 -10.57
C GLN A 106 8.24 18.46 -10.26
N ASP A 107 7.62 17.73 -11.19
CA ASP A 107 6.30 17.12 -10.98
C ASP A 107 6.36 16.09 -9.84
N LEU A 108 7.39 15.25 -9.81
CA LEU A 108 7.59 14.28 -8.72
C LEU A 108 7.81 14.97 -7.37
N GLN A 109 8.52 16.09 -7.34
CA GLN A 109 8.71 16.87 -6.13
C GLN A 109 7.38 17.51 -5.67
N THR A 110 6.61 18.07 -6.59
CA THR A 110 5.28 18.65 -6.32
C THR A 110 4.33 17.59 -5.77
N ILE A 111 4.27 16.41 -6.40
CA ILE A 111 3.45 15.28 -5.93
C ILE A 111 3.85 14.85 -4.52
N LYS A 112 5.17 14.84 -4.23
CA LYS A 112 5.65 14.49 -2.88
C LYS A 112 5.17 15.50 -1.84
N GLU A 113 5.23 16.80 -2.14
CA GLU A 113 4.76 17.86 -1.26
C GLU A 113 3.24 17.77 -1.03
N GLU A 114 2.46 17.56 -2.09
CA GLU A 114 1.00 17.35 -2.00
C GLU A 114 0.65 16.12 -1.15
N LEU A 115 1.42 15.04 -1.29
CA LEU A 115 1.22 13.81 -0.51
C LEU A 115 1.54 14.02 0.97
N GLU A 116 2.58 14.81 1.30
CA GLU A 116 2.89 15.19 2.67
C GLU A 116 1.77 16.06 3.28
N LEU A 117 1.24 17.02 2.53
CA LEU A 117 0.09 17.83 2.95
C LEU A 117 -1.15 16.95 3.18
N GLN A 118 -1.43 15.99 2.29
CA GLN A 118 -2.55 15.07 2.44
C GLN A 118 -2.40 14.18 3.67
N LYS A 119 -1.19 13.68 3.96
CA LYS A 119 -0.90 12.92 5.18
C LYS A 119 -1.16 13.76 6.44
N ASN A 120 -0.68 15.00 6.46
CA ASN A 120 -0.91 15.90 7.58
C ASN A 120 -2.39 16.22 7.77
N PHE A 121 -3.12 16.48 6.68
CA PHE A 121 -4.56 16.68 6.71
C PHE A 121 -5.30 15.46 7.28
N ASN A 122 -4.96 14.26 6.79
CA ASN A 122 -5.57 13.02 7.28
C ASN A 122 -5.28 12.77 8.76
N GLN A 123 -4.07 13.10 9.24
CA GLN A 123 -3.75 13.01 10.67
C GLN A 123 -4.60 13.95 11.51
N VAL A 124 -4.76 15.21 11.09
CA VAL A 124 -5.60 16.19 11.79
C VAL A 124 -7.06 15.74 11.78
N LEU A 125 -7.56 15.23 10.66
CA LEU A 125 -8.92 14.71 10.53
C LEU A 125 -9.16 13.55 11.51
N VAL A 126 -8.24 12.58 11.58
CA VAL A 126 -8.33 11.46 12.53
C VAL A 126 -8.34 11.94 13.97
N GLN A 127 -7.52 12.93 14.32
CA GLN A 127 -7.52 13.52 15.67
C GLN A 127 -8.85 14.21 15.99
N GLN A 128 -9.42 14.95 15.04
CA GLN A 128 -10.73 15.59 15.22
C GLN A 128 -11.85 14.57 15.38
N LEU A 129 -11.86 13.51 14.57
CA LEU A 129 -12.83 12.41 14.68
C LEU A 129 -12.72 11.72 16.05
N LYS A 130 -11.49 11.49 16.53
CA LYS A 130 -11.28 10.90 17.87
C LYS A 130 -11.84 11.81 18.97
N LYS A 131 -11.60 13.12 18.91
CA LYS A 131 -12.17 14.08 19.87
C LYS A 131 -13.70 14.09 19.83
N GLN A 132 -14.30 14.00 18.64
CA GLN A 132 -15.75 13.90 18.51
C GLN A 132 -16.28 12.61 19.13
N GLN A 133 -15.60 11.48 18.90
CA GLN A 133 -15.95 10.19 19.50
C GLN A 133 -15.91 10.25 21.03
N GLU A 134 -14.83 10.78 21.62
CA GLU A 134 -14.68 10.95 23.07
C GLU A 134 -15.81 11.83 23.65
N HIS A 135 -16.18 12.91 22.95
CA HIS A 135 -17.27 13.78 23.38
C HIS A 135 -18.64 13.08 23.32
N ILE A 136 -18.89 12.28 22.28
CA ILE A 136 -20.12 11.49 22.15
C ILE A 136 -20.21 10.46 23.28
N GLU A 137 -19.12 9.74 23.56
CA GLU A 137 -19.06 8.77 24.66
C GLU A 137 -19.35 9.42 26.01
N PHE A 138 -18.71 10.56 26.30
CA PHE A 138 -18.98 11.33 27.51
C PHE A 138 -20.44 11.77 27.63
N GLN A 139 -21.04 12.24 26.54
CA GLN A 139 -22.46 12.61 26.53
C GLN A 139 -23.37 11.40 26.77
N GLN A 140 -23.08 10.26 26.15
CA GLN A 140 -23.86 9.03 26.36
C GLN A 140 -23.76 8.54 27.81
N GLU A 141 -22.58 8.57 28.41
CA GLU A 141 -22.39 8.24 29.83
C GLU A 141 -23.18 9.18 30.74
N HIS A 142 -23.15 10.48 30.45
CA HIS A 142 -23.90 11.47 31.20
C HIS A 142 -25.42 11.22 31.09
N ILE A 143 -25.95 10.98 29.88
CA ILE A 143 -27.35 10.65 29.65
C ILE A 143 -27.73 9.38 30.42
N ALA A 144 -26.95 8.30 30.28
CA ALA A 144 -27.20 7.05 31.00
C ALA A 144 -27.18 7.24 32.53
N SER A 145 -26.32 8.13 33.04
CA SER A 145 -26.29 8.47 34.47
C SER A 145 -27.55 9.23 34.92
N GLN A 146 -28.07 10.12 34.08
CA GLN A 146 -29.29 10.86 34.34
C GLN A 146 -30.52 9.95 34.28
N GLU A 147 -30.60 9.07 33.29
CA GLU A 147 -31.65 8.06 33.17
C GLU A 147 -31.72 7.20 34.44
N ARG A 148 -30.58 6.69 34.93
CA ARG A 148 -30.54 5.93 36.19
C ARG A 148 -31.09 6.73 37.37
N LYS A 149 -30.73 8.02 37.49
CA LYS A 149 -31.26 8.89 38.55
C LYS A 149 -32.77 9.08 38.42
N ILE A 150 -33.27 9.29 37.21
CA ILE A 150 -34.70 9.42 36.93
C ILE A 150 -35.43 8.13 37.32
N THR A 151 -34.94 6.96 36.89
CA THR A 151 -35.54 5.66 37.25
C THR A 151 -35.56 5.42 38.77
N LEU A 152 -34.51 5.82 39.48
CA LEU A 152 -34.48 5.74 40.95
C LEU A 152 -35.49 6.66 41.63
N LEU A 153 -35.84 7.80 41.03
CA LEU A 153 -36.86 8.72 41.54
C LEU A 153 -38.28 8.27 41.16
N GLU A 154 -38.46 7.67 39.98
CA GLU A 154 -39.76 7.16 39.53
C GLU A 154 -40.22 5.93 40.33
N ASN A 155 -39.32 5.00 40.66
CA ASN A 155 -39.65 3.81 41.45
C ASN A 155 -40.39 4.09 42.78
N PRO A 156 -39.91 4.97 43.68
CA PRO A 156 -40.62 5.26 44.93
C PRO A 156 -41.95 6.00 44.73
N ILE A 157 -42.10 6.80 43.66
CA ILE A 157 -43.35 7.49 43.34
C ILE A 157 -44.38 6.49 42.84
N VAL A 158 -44.01 5.62 41.89
CA VAL A 158 -44.89 4.59 41.34
C VAL A 158 -45.28 3.55 42.40
N LEU A 159 -44.39 3.22 43.34
CA LEU A 159 -44.72 2.33 44.47
C LEU A 159 -45.73 2.98 45.42
N LYS A 160 -45.54 4.26 45.80
CA LYS A 160 -46.51 4.99 46.63
C LYS A 160 -47.88 5.11 45.98
N GLU A 161 -47.94 5.46 44.69
CA GLU A 161 -49.21 5.54 43.97
C GLU A 161 -49.93 4.17 43.90
N LYS A 162 -49.18 3.07 43.70
CA LYS A 162 -49.76 1.72 43.70
C LYS A 162 -50.28 1.31 45.08
N GLU A 163 -49.56 1.63 46.15
CA GLU A 163 -50.01 1.41 47.52
C GLU A 163 -51.28 2.20 47.83
N GLU A 164 -51.30 3.51 47.52
CA GLU A 164 -52.47 4.37 47.71
C GLU A 164 -53.69 3.86 46.93
N GLN A 165 -53.50 3.43 45.68
CA GLN A 165 -54.57 2.82 44.87
C GLN A 165 -55.06 1.48 45.47
N TYR A 166 -54.16 0.66 46.00
CA TYR A 166 -54.51 -0.60 46.66
C TYR A 166 -55.34 -0.36 47.94
N TYR A 167 -54.91 0.59 48.77
CA TYR A 167 -55.65 1.00 49.97
C TYR A 167 -57.01 1.62 49.62
N ALA A 168 -57.08 2.46 48.58
CA ALA A 168 -58.33 3.05 48.11
C ALA A 168 -59.32 2.00 47.59
N LYS A 169 -58.86 1.01 46.79
CA LYS A 169 -59.69 -0.12 46.32
C LYS A 169 -60.20 -0.96 47.50
N SER A 170 -59.34 -1.23 48.47
CA SER A 170 -59.71 -2.01 49.67
C SER A 170 -60.76 -1.30 50.52
N ARG A 171 -60.66 0.02 50.69
CA ARG A 171 -61.68 0.85 51.37
C ARG A 171 -63.02 0.84 50.63
N LYS A 172 -63.01 1.01 49.30
CA LYS A 172 -64.25 0.95 48.49
C LYS A 172 -64.93 -0.41 48.56
N LYS A 173 -64.17 -1.51 48.56
CA LYS A 173 -64.71 -2.87 48.71
C LYS A 173 -65.37 -3.08 50.08
N LYS A 174 -64.71 -2.65 51.17
CA LYS A 174 -65.31 -2.72 52.52
C LYS A 174 -66.60 -1.90 52.64
N LEU A 175 -66.64 -0.71 52.01
CA LEU A 175 -67.84 0.13 51.96
C LEU A 175 -68.97 -0.51 51.15
N ALA A 176 -68.65 -1.16 50.03
CA ALA A 176 -69.62 -1.91 49.24
C ALA A 176 -70.18 -3.11 50.02
N ASP A 177 -69.33 -3.86 50.72
CA ASP A 177 -69.74 -5.00 51.55
C ASP A 177 -70.64 -4.57 52.72
N LEU A 178 -70.38 -3.40 53.32
CA LEU A 178 -71.23 -2.81 54.37
C LEU A 178 -72.59 -2.38 53.82
N ASN A 179 -72.62 -1.67 52.69
CA ASN A 179 -73.87 -1.29 52.03
C ASN A 179 -74.68 -2.49 51.55
N GLU A 180 -74.04 -3.57 51.11
CA GLU A 180 -74.73 -4.82 50.77
C GLU A 180 -75.37 -5.49 51.99
N ARG A 181 -74.71 -5.47 53.15
CA ARG A 181 -75.28 -6.01 54.38
C ARG A 181 -76.49 -5.20 54.84
N GLU A 182 -76.39 -3.87 54.83
CA GLU A 182 -77.51 -2.98 55.19
C GLU A 182 -78.71 -3.13 54.23
N THR A 183 -78.47 -3.32 52.93
CA THR A 183 -79.56 -3.50 51.95
C THR A 183 -80.21 -4.88 52.05
N LYS A 184 -79.45 -5.93 52.41
CA LYS A 184 -79.98 -7.28 52.65
C LYS A 184 -80.81 -7.35 53.93
N GLU A 185 -80.40 -6.66 55.00
CA GLU A 185 -81.17 -6.56 56.25
C GLU A 185 -82.50 -5.81 56.04
N LYS A 186 -82.49 -4.69 55.30
CA LYS A 186 -83.72 -3.93 54.98
C LYS A 186 -84.72 -4.73 54.13
N LYS A 187 -84.26 -5.60 53.22
CA LYS A 187 -85.12 -6.47 52.41
C LYS A 187 -85.67 -7.66 53.20
N SER A 188 -84.93 -8.19 54.17
CA SER A 188 -85.37 -9.31 55.02
C SER A 188 -86.52 -8.92 55.98
N GLY A 189 -86.53 -7.67 56.47
CA GLY A 189 -87.58 -7.16 57.35
C GLY A 189 -88.95 -6.98 56.68
N PHE A 190 -88.98 -6.62 55.40
CA PHE A 190 -90.24 -6.39 54.66
C PHE A 190 -90.99 -7.68 54.31
N ILE A 191 -90.29 -8.78 54.05
CA ILE A 191 -90.92 -10.03 53.59
C ILE A 191 -91.64 -10.75 54.75
N ARG A 192 -91.20 -10.56 56.00
CA ARG A 192 -91.85 -11.19 57.18
C ARG A 192 -93.17 -10.54 57.60
N LEU A 193 -93.50 -9.34 57.12
CA LEU A 193 -94.76 -8.66 57.47
C LEU A 193 -95.96 -9.12 56.60
N PHE A 194 -95.72 -9.80 55.48
CA PHE A 194 -96.77 -10.14 54.50
C PHE A 194 -97.06 -11.64 54.36
N SER A 195 -96.49 -12.50 55.21
CA SER A 195 -96.64 -13.95 55.10
C SER A 195 -97.62 -14.60 56.10
N TYR A 196 -98.52 -13.84 56.72
CA TYR A 196 -99.63 -14.40 57.50
C TYR A 196 -100.97 -13.94 56.92
N ARG A 197 -101.54 -14.77 56.03
CA ARG A 197 -102.98 -14.86 55.83
C ARG A 197 -103.35 -16.22 55.24
#